data_AF-A0A645B0B7-F1
#
_entry.id   AF-A0A645B0B7-F1
#
_cell.length_a   1.000
_cell.length_b   1.000
_cell.length_c   1.000
_cell.angle_alpha   90.00
_cell.angle_beta   90.00
_cell.angle_gamma   90.00
#
_symmetry.space_group_name_H-M   'P 1'
#
loop_
_entity.id
_entity.type
_entity.pdbx_description
1 polymer ?
#
loop_
_entity_poly.entity_id
_entity_poly.type
_entity_poly.pdbx_seq_one_letter_code
_entity_poly.pdbx_strand_id
1 'polypeptide(L)'
;MNVDVYARVIERERDLINNPWDPKLTISTRPITLTNQIIDLKQRNLTLENAPQGNTCIFPLAKAENADNSHPIEFDLDIPQEAININRVYINLHGRRFRANSKDVKSGGGTALATNSGGGTTSSSNGEHTHLMFTIEPLVIPELTPYEKLLRSADGDSLMSCKGQISTHGELYTKGSSGDHSHTVDSHEHDVEIPDHVHMQSYGIHEGTYPKNVRVIVNGTDIGVSLGDGENGFDEYNIDITNKVSRGNNKVSINTEQNGRIDAIIYSQIFIQAK
;
A
#
# COMPACT_ATOMS: atom_id res chain seq x y z
N MET A 1 52.10 48.87 66.80
CA MET A 1 51.54 47.62 67.34
C MET A 1 50.47 47.16 66.38
N ASN A 2 50.72 46.08 65.64
CA ASN A 2 49.68 45.43 64.83
C ASN A 2 48.95 44.45 65.75
N VAL A 3 47.64 44.60 65.87
CA VAL A 3 46.78 43.69 66.62
C VAL A 3 46.02 42.86 65.59
N ASP A 4 46.33 41.58 65.49
CA ASP A 4 45.58 40.65 64.67
C ASP A 4 44.28 40.30 65.40
N VAL A 5 43.16 40.78 64.87
CA VAL A 5 41.82 40.50 65.41
C VAL A 5 41.15 39.45 64.54
N TYR A 6 40.95 38.26 65.10
CA TYR A 6 40.17 37.20 64.49
C TYR A 6 38.70 37.38 64.86
N ALA A 7 37.88 37.84 63.93
CA ALA A 7 36.46 38.07 64.16
C ALA A 7 35.60 37.54 63.00
N ARG A 8 34.39 37.08 63.32
CA ARG A 8 33.47 36.45 62.36
C ARG A 8 32.67 37.52 61.62
N VAL A 9 32.63 37.42 60.29
CA VAL A 9 31.75 38.20 59.42
C VAL A 9 30.32 37.71 59.61
N ILE A 10 29.40 38.59 60.01
CA ILE A 10 27.97 38.28 60.20
C ILE A 10 27.17 38.64 58.96
N GLU A 11 27.52 39.73 58.30
CA GLU A 11 26.84 40.20 57.11
C GLU A 11 27.86 40.69 56.10
N ARG A 12 27.60 40.38 54.83
CA ARG A 12 28.43 40.80 53.71
C ARG A 12 27.55 41.43 52.66
N GLU A 13 27.59 42.75 52.60
CA GLU A 13 26.92 43.52 51.55
C GLU A 13 27.93 43.76 50.42
N ARG A 14 27.53 43.43 49.18
CA ARG A 14 28.33 43.68 47.98
C ARG A 14 27.53 44.50 46.99
N ASP A 15 28.02 45.71 46.71
CA ASP A 15 27.60 46.47 45.55
C ASP A 15 28.28 45.86 44.31
N LEU A 16 27.50 45.13 43.51
CA LEU A 16 27.97 44.41 42.33
C LEU A 16 28.19 45.33 41.12
N ILE A 17 27.80 46.62 41.20
CA ILE A 17 27.77 47.54 40.07
C ILE A 17 28.85 48.60 40.17
N ASN A 18 28.98 49.30 41.31
CA ASN A 18 29.87 50.47 41.38
C ASN A 18 31.23 50.17 42.02
N ASN A 19 31.29 49.30 43.03
CA ASN A 19 32.54 48.96 43.74
C ASN A 19 32.59 47.48 44.17
N PRO A 20 32.73 46.54 43.21
CA PRO A 20 32.76 45.11 43.50
C PRO A 20 33.99 44.66 44.32
N TRP A 21 35.02 45.49 44.39
CA TRP A 21 36.29 45.21 45.06
C TRP A 21 36.31 45.59 46.55
N ASP A 22 35.34 46.35 47.05
CA ASP A 22 35.32 46.86 48.44
C ASP A 22 34.01 46.47 49.17
N PRO A 23 33.87 45.21 49.60
CA PRO A 23 32.66 44.75 50.28
C PRO A 23 32.56 45.33 51.70
N LYS A 24 31.39 45.85 52.06
CA LYS A 24 31.10 46.26 53.43
C LYS A 24 30.85 45.02 54.29
N LEU A 25 31.69 44.80 55.29
CA LEU A 25 31.62 43.65 56.19
C LEU A 25 31.15 44.10 57.57
N THR A 26 30.03 43.56 58.04
CA THR A 26 29.60 43.73 59.43
C THR A 26 30.22 42.63 60.27
N ILE A 27 31.15 43.01 61.14
CA ILE A 27 31.89 42.11 62.01
C ILE A 27 31.30 42.17 63.41
N SER A 28 31.12 41.02 64.06
CA SER A 28 30.72 40.98 65.46
C SER A 28 31.74 40.22 66.29
N THR A 29 32.06 40.79 67.44
CA THR A 29 32.94 40.22 68.46
C THR A 29 32.16 39.53 69.58
N ARG A 30 30.83 39.43 69.47
CA ARG A 30 29.99 38.78 70.50
C ARG A 30 30.14 37.26 70.44
N PRO A 31 30.39 36.57 71.56
CA PRO A 31 30.38 35.12 71.60
C PRO A 31 29.01 34.60 71.14
N ILE A 32 29.02 33.58 70.29
CA ILE A 32 27.80 32.93 69.79
C ILE A 32 27.05 32.40 71.01
N THR A 33 25.90 32.99 71.29
CA THR A 33 25.02 32.50 72.35
C THR A 33 24.29 31.24 71.86
N LEU A 34 23.86 30.39 72.79
CA LEU A 34 23.02 29.23 72.49
C LEU A 34 21.80 29.63 71.62
N THR A 35 21.27 30.83 71.85
CA THR A 35 20.18 31.43 71.08
C THR A 35 20.51 31.60 69.59
N ASN A 36 21.72 32.06 69.25
CA ASN A 36 22.12 32.22 67.85
C ASN A 36 22.25 30.87 67.13
N GLN A 37 22.76 29.84 67.82
CA GLN A 37 22.82 28.48 67.27
C GLN A 37 21.41 27.90 67.06
N ILE A 38 20.47 28.18 67.98
CA ILE A 38 19.07 27.78 67.83
C ILE A 38 18.41 28.50 66.65
N ILE A 39 18.71 29.78 66.41
CA ILE A 39 18.19 30.53 65.25
C ILE A 39 18.74 29.93 63.95
N ASP A 40 20.04 29.67 63.85
CA ASP A 40 20.66 29.05 62.68
C ASP A 40 20.11 27.64 62.42
N LEU A 41 19.87 26.86 63.49
CA LEU A 41 19.25 25.53 63.39
C LEU A 41 17.79 25.62 62.95
N LYS A 42 17.02 26.56 63.49
CA LYS A 42 15.64 26.81 63.06
C LYS A 42 15.58 27.24 61.60
N GLN A 43 16.48 28.11 61.16
CA GLN A 43 16.53 28.52 59.75
C GLN A 43 16.88 27.34 58.86
N ARG A 44 17.89 26.53 59.20
CA ARG A 44 18.20 25.31 58.43
C ARG A 44 17.06 24.30 58.42
N ASN A 45 16.38 24.12 59.56
CA ASN A 45 15.24 23.21 59.64
C ASN A 45 14.06 23.72 58.81
N LEU A 46 13.76 25.02 58.87
CA LEU A 46 12.75 25.66 58.01
C LEU A 46 13.10 25.53 56.52
N THR A 47 14.38 25.66 56.15
CA THR A 47 14.82 25.46 54.77
C THR A 47 14.68 24.00 54.33
N LEU A 48 14.88 23.03 55.23
CA LEU A 48 14.68 21.61 54.94
C LEU A 48 13.20 21.21 54.89
N GLU A 49 12.36 21.79 55.75
CA GLU A 49 10.91 21.61 55.74
C GLU A 49 10.26 22.28 54.51
N ASN A 50 10.81 23.41 54.04
CA ASN A 50 10.40 24.09 52.81
C ASN A 50 11.15 23.61 51.56
N ALA A 51 12.11 22.69 51.67
CA ALA A 51 12.75 22.11 50.51
C ALA A 51 11.70 21.28 49.76
N PRO A 52 11.61 21.40 48.43
CA PRO A 52 10.59 20.69 47.67
C PRO A 52 10.82 19.17 47.80
N GLN A 53 10.00 18.53 48.63
CA GLN A 53 9.91 17.08 48.80
C GLN A 53 9.22 16.51 47.56
N GLY A 54 9.95 16.32 46.46
CA GLY A 54 9.39 15.86 45.20
C GLY A 54 10.40 15.16 44.33
N ASN A 55 9.89 14.46 43.32
CA ASN A 55 10.71 13.73 42.37
C ASN A 55 10.56 14.33 40.98
N THR A 56 11.65 14.33 40.21
CA THR A 56 11.57 14.54 38.77
C THR A 56 11.14 13.22 38.13
N CYS A 57 9.98 13.23 37.51
CA CYS A 57 9.40 12.10 36.80
C CYS A 57 9.55 12.31 35.29
N ILE A 58 9.86 11.23 34.57
CA ILE A 58 9.92 11.22 33.10
C ILE A 58 8.86 10.25 32.59
N PHE A 59 7.94 10.74 31.77
CA PHE A 59 6.86 9.96 31.19
C PHE A 59 7.02 9.90 29.66
N PRO A 60 7.34 8.73 29.10
CA PRO A 60 7.33 8.51 27.66
C PRO A 60 5.97 8.00 27.17
N LEU A 61 5.46 8.59 26.09
CA LEU A 61 4.33 8.08 25.31
C LEU A 61 4.80 7.81 23.89
N ALA A 62 4.66 6.58 23.42
CA ALA A 62 5.13 6.16 22.10
C ALA A 62 3.98 5.59 21.24
N LYS A 63 3.93 5.98 19.97
CA LYS A 63 3.06 5.36 18.95
C LYS A 63 3.80 5.25 17.62
N ALA A 64 3.45 4.23 16.86
CA ALA A 64 4.06 3.92 15.57
C ALA A 64 2.95 3.52 14.59
N GLU A 65 2.43 4.49 13.85
CA GLU A 65 1.22 4.33 13.03
C GLU A 65 1.40 4.91 11.63
N ASN A 66 0.58 4.41 10.70
CA ASN A 66 0.45 5.05 9.39
C ASN A 66 -0.37 6.34 9.56
N ALA A 67 0.05 7.40 8.87
CA ALA A 67 -0.61 8.69 8.91
C ALA A 67 -0.83 9.22 7.49
N ASP A 68 -1.88 10.01 7.35
CA ASP A 68 -2.18 10.81 6.17
C ASP A 68 -2.82 12.15 6.58
N ASN A 69 -3.27 12.94 5.61
CA ASN A 69 -3.81 14.27 5.86
C ASN A 69 -5.16 14.25 6.60
N SER A 70 -5.91 13.15 6.49
CA SER A 70 -7.20 12.91 7.15
C SER A 70 -7.13 12.04 8.40
N HIS A 71 -6.05 11.25 8.55
CA HIS A 71 -5.83 10.34 9.67
C HIS A 71 -4.49 10.68 10.37
N PRO A 72 -4.47 11.68 11.26
CA PRO A 72 -3.28 12.02 12.03
C PRO A 72 -3.05 11.04 13.18
N ILE A 73 -1.81 10.99 13.68
CA ILE A 73 -1.49 10.30 14.93
C ILE A 73 -1.82 11.23 16.09
N GLU A 74 -2.72 10.80 16.97
CA GLU A 74 -3.15 11.57 18.13
C GLU A 74 -2.61 10.99 19.44
N PHE A 75 -2.16 11.87 20.33
CA PHE A 75 -1.76 11.55 21.69
C PHE A 75 -2.54 12.42 22.67
N ASP A 76 -3.06 11.78 23.72
CA ASP A 76 -3.55 12.45 24.91
C ASP A 76 -2.43 12.46 25.95
N LEU A 77 -1.79 13.62 26.09
CA LEU A 77 -0.74 13.86 27.06
C LEU A 77 -1.34 14.49 28.32
N ASP A 78 -1.60 13.65 29.31
CA ASP A 78 -2.04 14.10 30.63
C ASP A 78 -0.85 14.48 31.51
N ILE A 79 -0.82 15.75 31.94
CA ILE A 79 0.14 16.24 32.92
C ILE A 79 -0.58 16.37 34.27
N PRO A 80 -0.21 15.61 35.30
CA PRO A 80 -0.87 15.64 36.60
C PRO A 80 -1.05 17.06 37.17
N GLN A 81 -2.21 17.33 37.77
CA GLN A 81 -2.50 18.64 38.34
C GLN A 81 -1.55 18.99 39.50
N GLU A 82 -1.01 17.99 40.19
CA GLU A 82 -0.01 18.12 41.26
C GLU A 82 1.41 18.45 40.76
N ALA A 83 1.64 18.48 39.45
CA ALA A 83 2.95 18.85 38.91
C ALA A 83 3.29 20.29 39.32
N ILE A 84 4.32 20.47 40.16
CA ILE A 84 4.79 21.81 40.55
C ILE A 84 5.42 22.49 39.33
N ASN A 85 6.24 21.77 38.56
CA ASN A 85 6.90 22.31 37.39
C ASN A 85 6.85 21.34 36.20
N ILE A 86 6.69 21.90 35.00
CA ILE A 86 6.90 21.19 33.74
C ILE A 86 8.30 21.58 33.29
N ASN A 87 9.29 20.72 33.52
CA ASN A 87 10.68 21.06 33.26
C ASN A 87 10.96 21.06 31.75
N ARG A 88 10.48 20.03 31.04
CA ARG A 88 10.67 19.88 29.60
C ARG A 88 9.68 18.88 29.02
N VAL A 89 9.09 19.20 27.87
CA VAL A 89 8.32 18.26 27.06
C VAL A 89 8.83 18.32 25.62
N TYR A 90 9.24 17.18 25.08
CA TYR A 90 9.78 17.12 23.72
C TYR A 90 9.36 15.85 22.99
N ILE A 91 9.42 15.91 21.66
CA ILE A 91 9.04 14.81 20.77
C ILE A 91 10.25 14.35 19.96
N ASN A 92 10.37 13.04 19.78
CA ASN A 92 11.21 12.43 18.76
C ASN A 92 10.30 11.84 17.68
N LEU A 93 10.60 12.12 16.40
CA LEU A 93 9.81 11.71 15.25
C LEU A 93 10.68 11.01 14.23
N HIS A 94 10.28 9.80 13.82
CA HIS A 94 10.93 9.08 12.74
C HIS A 94 9.95 8.84 11.59
N GLY A 95 10.25 9.38 10.41
CA GLY A 95 9.50 9.14 9.19
C GLY A 95 9.94 7.84 8.52
N ARG A 96 9.02 6.89 8.37
CA ARG A 96 9.23 5.57 7.75
C ARG A 96 8.23 5.34 6.63
N ARG A 97 8.44 4.31 5.82
CA ARG A 97 7.49 3.96 4.76
C ARG A 97 6.16 3.52 5.37
N PHE A 98 5.07 3.94 4.74
CA PHE A 98 3.75 3.38 4.98
C PHE A 98 3.83 1.85 4.96
N ARG A 99 3.14 1.17 5.89
CA ARG A 99 3.19 -0.29 6.01
C ARG A 99 1.80 -0.90 6.08
N ALA A 100 1.48 -1.81 5.16
CA ALA A 100 0.28 -2.64 5.19
C ALA A 100 0.64 -4.11 5.46
N ASN A 101 -0.26 -4.83 6.13
CA ASN A 101 -0.10 -6.25 6.45
C ASN A 101 -0.80 -7.19 5.45
N SER A 102 -1.52 -6.61 4.49
CA SER A 102 -2.15 -7.32 3.38
C SER A 102 -2.15 -6.45 2.14
N LYS A 103 -2.17 -7.10 0.98
CA LYS A 103 -2.37 -6.46 -0.32
C LYS A 103 -3.43 -7.26 -1.08
N ASP A 104 -4.38 -6.54 -1.64
CA ASP A 104 -5.35 -7.16 -2.54
C ASP A 104 -4.66 -7.60 -3.82
N VAL A 105 -4.98 -8.82 -4.25
CA VAL A 105 -4.52 -9.35 -5.53
C VAL A 105 -5.34 -8.66 -6.61
N LYS A 106 -4.66 -7.94 -7.51
CA LYS A 106 -5.28 -7.26 -8.65
C LYS A 106 -6.16 -8.28 -9.40
N SER A 107 -7.47 -8.08 -9.37
CA SER A 107 -8.41 -8.87 -10.18
C SER A 107 -7.98 -8.72 -11.64
N GLY A 108 -7.40 -9.78 -12.20
CA GLY A 108 -7.16 -9.84 -13.63
C GLY A 108 -8.54 -9.86 -14.28
N GLY A 109 -8.91 -8.77 -14.94
CA GLY A 109 -10.23 -8.59 -15.52
C GLY A 109 -10.66 -9.85 -16.27
N GLY A 110 -11.76 -10.45 -15.83
CA GLY A 110 -12.37 -11.58 -16.51
C GLY A 110 -12.86 -11.09 -17.86
N THR A 111 -12.12 -11.36 -18.93
CA THR A 111 -12.62 -11.17 -20.29
C THR A 111 -13.61 -12.30 -20.56
N ALA A 112 -14.90 -12.02 -20.45
CA ALA A 112 -15.94 -12.87 -21.04
C ALA A 112 -15.88 -12.68 -22.55
N LEU A 113 -15.06 -13.50 -23.23
CA LEU A 113 -15.10 -13.62 -24.69
C LEU A 113 -16.31 -14.50 -25.03
N ALA A 114 -17.47 -13.88 -25.28
CA ALA A 114 -18.45 -14.51 -26.14
C ALA A 114 -17.79 -14.66 -27.51
N THR A 115 -17.52 -15.90 -27.95
CA THR A 115 -17.01 -16.13 -29.29
C THR A 115 -18.17 -15.94 -30.26
N ASN A 116 -18.19 -14.78 -30.93
CA ASN A 116 -19.15 -14.56 -32.01
C ASN A 116 -18.87 -15.60 -33.10
N SER A 117 -19.88 -16.40 -33.42
CA SER A 117 -19.75 -17.60 -34.24
C SER A 117 -19.38 -17.23 -35.67
N GLY A 118 -18.15 -17.56 -36.09
CA GLY A 118 -17.66 -17.44 -37.46
C GLY A 118 -18.22 -18.54 -38.36
N GLY A 119 -19.54 -18.59 -38.52
CA GLY A 119 -20.22 -19.59 -39.33
C GLY A 119 -19.88 -19.46 -40.82
N GLY A 120 -19.20 -20.47 -41.36
CA GLY A 120 -18.98 -20.69 -42.80
C GLY A 120 -17.72 -21.53 -43.01
N THR A 121 -17.69 -22.62 -43.77
CA THR A 121 -18.45 -23.05 -44.96
C THR A 121 -18.47 -24.59 -45.00
N THR A 122 -19.47 -25.18 -45.67
CA THR A 122 -19.38 -26.59 -46.10
C THR A 122 -18.87 -26.66 -47.53
N SER A 123 -17.88 -27.53 -47.77
CA SER A 123 -17.46 -27.89 -49.13
C SER A 123 -18.56 -28.72 -49.78
N SER A 124 -19.11 -28.27 -50.91
CA SER A 124 -19.88 -29.13 -51.81
C SER A 124 -18.88 -29.87 -52.72
N SER A 125 -18.77 -31.18 -52.57
CA SER A 125 -18.14 -32.01 -53.60
C SER A 125 -19.16 -32.27 -54.71
N ASN A 126 -19.15 -31.41 -55.72
CA ASN A 126 -19.94 -31.61 -56.93
C ASN A 126 -19.22 -32.64 -57.81
N GLY A 127 -19.49 -33.91 -57.55
CA GLY A 127 -19.06 -35.01 -58.41
C GLY A 127 -20.22 -35.50 -59.25
N GLU A 128 -20.57 -34.77 -60.32
CA GLU A 128 -21.31 -35.40 -61.41
C GLU A 128 -20.43 -36.51 -61.98
N HIS A 129 -20.93 -37.74 -61.93
CA HIS A 129 -20.28 -38.84 -62.61
C HIS A 129 -21.33 -39.67 -63.32
N THR A 130 -21.09 -39.89 -64.60
CA THR A 130 -21.81 -40.86 -65.41
C THR A 130 -20.94 -42.09 -65.53
N HIS A 131 -21.54 -43.26 -65.37
CA HIS A 131 -20.81 -44.50 -65.62
C HIS A 131 -21.03 -44.92 -67.08
N LEU A 132 -19.95 -45.31 -67.75
CA LEU A 132 -20.02 -45.96 -69.05
C LEU A 132 -20.64 -47.36 -68.86
N MET A 133 -21.78 -47.61 -69.50
CA MET A 133 -22.49 -48.88 -69.40
C MET A 133 -22.05 -49.85 -70.48
N PHE A 134 -21.90 -49.38 -71.73
CA PHE A 134 -21.52 -50.22 -72.86
C PHE A 134 -20.62 -49.45 -73.83
N THR A 135 -19.48 -50.05 -74.16
CA THR A 135 -18.68 -49.65 -75.31
C THR A 135 -19.24 -50.28 -76.56
N ILE A 136 -19.12 -49.57 -77.67
CA ILE A 136 -19.63 -50.08 -78.93
C ILE A 136 -18.49 -50.20 -79.93
N GLU A 137 -18.16 -51.43 -80.29
CA GLU A 137 -17.00 -51.74 -81.13
C GLU A 137 -17.44 -52.19 -82.54
N PRO A 138 -16.64 -51.88 -83.57
CA PRO A 138 -16.90 -52.37 -84.92
C PRO A 138 -16.66 -53.88 -84.97
N LEU A 139 -17.66 -54.63 -85.44
CA LEU A 139 -17.51 -56.06 -85.67
C LEU A 139 -17.16 -56.28 -87.14
N VAL A 140 -15.98 -56.86 -87.40
CA VAL A 140 -15.58 -57.28 -88.75
C VAL A 140 -15.84 -58.77 -88.87
N ILE A 141 -16.97 -59.13 -89.51
CA ILE A 141 -17.28 -60.51 -89.88
C ILE A 141 -16.89 -60.72 -91.35
N PRO A 142 -16.02 -61.68 -91.70
CA PRO A 142 -15.53 -61.83 -93.08
C PRO A 142 -16.58 -62.24 -94.12
N GLU A 143 -17.77 -62.71 -93.71
CA GLU A 143 -18.76 -63.34 -94.61
C GLU A 143 -20.10 -62.60 -94.73
N LEU A 144 -20.24 -61.43 -94.10
CA LEU A 144 -21.42 -60.56 -94.29
C LEU A 144 -20.96 -59.13 -94.48
N THR A 145 -21.58 -58.43 -95.44
CA THR A 145 -21.30 -57.04 -95.85
C THR A 145 -20.93 -56.14 -94.65
N PRO A 146 -19.93 -55.24 -94.79
CA PRO A 146 -19.14 -54.75 -93.66
C PRO A 146 -19.86 -53.65 -92.88
N TYR A 147 -20.95 -53.94 -92.16
CA TYR A 147 -21.66 -52.93 -91.36
C TYR A 147 -22.52 -53.55 -90.24
N GLU A 148 -21.90 -54.23 -89.28
CA GLU A 148 -22.56 -54.63 -88.03
C GLU A 148 -21.79 -54.12 -86.82
N LYS A 149 -22.52 -53.68 -85.79
CA LYS A 149 -21.94 -53.17 -84.54
C LYS A 149 -22.50 -53.96 -83.37
N LEU A 150 -21.63 -54.34 -82.44
CA LEU A 150 -22.01 -55.03 -81.21
C LEU A 150 -21.94 -54.07 -80.03
N LEU A 151 -23.02 -54.05 -79.24
CA LEU A 151 -23.01 -53.51 -77.89
C LEU A 151 -22.41 -54.59 -76.96
N ARG A 152 -21.22 -54.34 -76.41
CA ARG A 152 -20.54 -55.26 -75.50
C ARG A 152 -20.65 -54.79 -74.06
N SER A 153 -20.97 -55.72 -73.16
CA SER A 153 -20.86 -55.51 -71.71
C SER A 153 -19.39 -55.34 -71.31
N ALA A 154 -19.13 -54.74 -70.14
CA ALA A 154 -17.77 -54.56 -69.60
C ALA A 154 -16.97 -55.88 -69.54
N ASP A 155 -17.65 -57.03 -69.40
CA ASP A 155 -17.05 -58.37 -69.38
C ASP A 155 -16.88 -59.01 -70.77
N GLY A 156 -17.11 -58.25 -71.84
CA GLY A 156 -16.82 -58.64 -73.21
C GLY A 156 -17.90 -59.46 -73.92
N ASP A 157 -19.03 -59.78 -73.29
CA ASP A 157 -20.11 -60.51 -73.96
C ASP A 157 -21.08 -59.57 -74.72
N SER A 158 -21.62 -60.03 -75.86
CA SER A 158 -22.38 -59.17 -76.78
C SER A 158 -23.88 -59.23 -76.52
N LEU A 159 -24.48 -58.09 -76.17
CA LEU A 159 -25.87 -58.00 -75.76
C LEU A 159 -26.83 -57.72 -76.92
N MET A 160 -26.43 -56.88 -77.90
CA MET A 160 -27.28 -56.47 -79.02
C MET A 160 -26.44 -56.17 -80.28
N SER A 161 -26.96 -56.51 -81.47
CA SER A 161 -26.37 -56.18 -82.78
C SER A 161 -27.30 -55.25 -83.57
N CYS A 162 -26.77 -54.18 -84.15
CA CYS A 162 -27.53 -53.27 -85.01
C CYS A 162 -26.88 -53.10 -86.39
N LYS A 163 -27.72 -52.91 -87.42
CA LYS A 163 -27.34 -52.85 -88.85
C LYS A 163 -27.68 -51.44 -89.38
N GLY A 164 -26.68 -50.64 -89.78
CA GLY A 164 -26.92 -49.25 -90.23
C GLY A 164 -25.66 -48.43 -90.57
N GLN A 165 -25.82 -47.40 -91.41
CA GLN A 165 -24.76 -46.56 -92.00
C GLN A 165 -24.20 -45.50 -91.02
N ILE A 166 -22.88 -45.23 -91.13
CA ILE A 166 -22.08 -44.38 -90.23
C ILE A 166 -22.62 -42.95 -90.14
N SER A 167 -23.19 -42.62 -89.00
CA SER A 167 -22.90 -41.36 -88.34
C SER A 167 -22.15 -41.68 -87.06
N THR A 168 -20.99 -41.07 -86.90
CA THR A 168 -20.19 -41.11 -85.68
C THR A 168 -21.05 -40.78 -84.45
N HIS A 169 -20.60 -41.28 -83.30
CA HIS A 169 -21.03 -41.00 -81.91
C HIS A 169 -21.98 -42.00 -81.23
N GLY A 170 -21.58 -42.43 -80.02
CA GLY A 170 -22.50 -42.85 -78.97
C GLY A 170 -22.03 -44.08 -78.20
N GLU A 171 -21.20 -43.90 -77.18
CA GLU A 171 -21.18 -44.82 -76.04
C GLU A 171 -22.46 -44.66 -75.21
N LEU A 172 -22.91 -45.71 -74.51
CA LEU A 172 -24.08 -45.63 -73.62
C LEU A 172 -23.64 -45.35 -72.18
N TYR A 173 -24.15 -44.28 -71.61
CA TYR A 173 -23.90 -43.89 -70.22
C TYR A 173 -25.18 -43.98 -69.38
N THR A 174 -25.05 -44.13 -68.06
CA THR A 174 -26.18 -43.92 -67.15
C THR A 174 -26.73 -42.51 -67.29
N LYS A 175 -28.05 -42.35 -67.16
CA LYS A 175 -28.64 -41.02 -66.99
C LYS A 175 -28.09 -40.43 -65.68
N GLY A 176 -27.39 -39.31 -65.76
CA GLY A 176 -26.88 -38.62 -64.58
C GLY A 176 -28.02 -38.30 -63.62
N SER A 177 -27.78 -38.55 -62.33
CA SER A 177 -28.65 -38.07 -61.26
C SER A 177 -27.82 -37.10 -60.43
N SER A 178 -27.93 -35.81 -60.75
CA SER A 178 -27.42 -34.76 -59.87
C SER A 178 -28.48 -34.48 -58.80
N GLY A 179 -28.06 -34.50 -57.54
CA GLY A 179 -28.89 -34.14 -56.41
C GLY A 179 -28.07 -33.31 -55.45
N ASP A 180 -28.32 -32.01 -55.44
CA ASP A 180 -27.74 -31.12 -54.44
C ASP A 180 -28.26 -31.55 -53.07
N HIS A 181 -27.33 -31.74 -52.13
CA HIS A 181 -27.69 -31.74 -50.73
C HIS A 181 -26.72 -30.84 -50.00
N SER A 182 -27.28 -30.08 -49.07
CA SER A 182 -26.54 -29.18 -48.21
C SER A 182 -26.55 -29.72 -46.80
N HIS A 183 -25.48 -29.45 -46.07
CA HIS A 183 -25.45 -29.58 -44.63
C HIS A 183 -25.31 -28.17 -44.08
N THR A 184 -26.28 -27.75 -43.29
CA THR A 184 -26.26 -26.44 -42.64
C THR A 184 -26.06 -26.66 -41.15
N VAL A 185 -25.11 -25.92 -40.58
CA VAL A 185 -25.08 -25.69 -39.14
C VAL A 185 -25.57 -24.26 -38.96
N ASP A 186 -26.68 -24.12 -38.24
CA ASP A 186 -27.27 -22.82 -37.96
C ASP A 186 -26.32 -21.98 -37.10
N SER A 187 -26.50 -20.67 -37.17
CA SER A 187 -25.81 -19.77 -36.24
C SER A 187 -26.20 -20.14 -34.82
N HIS A 188 -25.21 -20.52 -34.01
CA HIS A 188 -25.41 -20.77 -32.59
C HIS A 188 -24.44 -19.91 -31.76
N GLU A 189 -24.87 -19.61 -30.54
CA GLU A 189 -24.10 -18.84 -29.57
C GLU A 189 -23.63 -19.75 -28.43
N HIS A 190 -22.51 -19.38 -27.81
CA HIS A 190 -22.05 -19.98 -26.57
C HIS A 190 -22.21 -18.97 -25.45
N ASP A 191 -22.98 -19.35 -24.44
CA ASP A 191 -23.01 -18.63 -23.18
C ASP A 191 -21.94 -19.22 -22.25
N VAL A 192 -21.11 -18.36 -21.68
CA VAL A 192 -20.03 -18.75 -20.77
C VAL A 192 -20.21 -17.97 -19.48
N GLU A 193 -20.74 -18.65 -18.48
CA GLU A 193 -20.90 -18.11 -17.14
C GLU A 193 -19.63 -18.41 -16.33
N ILE A 194 -19.01 -17.36 -15.79
CA ILE A 194 -17.94 -17.50 -14.78
C ILE A 194 -18.62 -17.33 -13.42
N PRO A 195 -18.71 -18.40 -12.60
CA PRO A 195 -19.32 -18.30 -11.28
C PRO A 195 -18.65 -17.25 -10.40
N ASP A 196 -19.42 -16.75 -9.42
CA ASP A 196 -18.90 -15.87 -8.38
C ASP A 196 -17.67 -16.51 -7.71
N HIS A 197 -16.57 -15.78 -7.72
CA HIS A 197 -15.33 -16.18 -7.07
C HIS A 197 -14.74 -15.00 -6.30
N VAL A 198 -13.93 -15.31 -5.30
CA VAL A 198 -13.26 -14.32 -4.46
C VAL A 198 -11.77 -14.29 -4.77
N HIS A 199 -11.20 -13.10 -4.83
CA HIS A 199 -9.75 -12.96 -4.82
C HIS A 199 -9.25 -13.03 -3.38
N MET A 200 -8.35 -13.97 -3.09
CA MET A 200 -7.73 -14.10 -1.77
C MET A 200 -6.82 -12.89 -1.50
N GLN A 201 -6.88 -12.35 -0.29
CA GLN A 201 -5.90 -11.36 0.16
C GLN A 201 -4.52 -12.02 0.29
N SER A 202 -3.49 -11.37 -0.24
CA SER A 202 -2.11 -11.79 0.01
C SER A 202 -1.66 -11.16 1.32
N TYR A 203 -1.36 -11.98 2.32
CA TYR A 203 -0.75 -11.53 3.57
C TYR A 203 0.74 -11.29 3.37
N GLY A 204 1.25 -10.19 3.91
CA GLY A 204 2.65 -9.81 3.75
C GLY A 204 2.89 -8.38 4.22
N ILE A 205 4.15 -8.04 4.42
CA ILE A 205 4.54 -6.66 4.73
C ILE A 205 4.75 -5.92 3.42
N HIS A 206 3.85 -5.00 3.12
CA HIS A 206 3.90 -4.17 1.94
C HIS A 206 4.22 -2.74 2.34
N GLU A 207 5.25 -2.19 1.71
CA GLU A 207 5.69 -0.81 1.94
C GLU A 207 5.15 0.12 0.86
N GLY A 208 4.77 1.33 1.27
CA GLY A 208 4.36 2.40 0.39
C GLY A 208 5.36 3.56 0.41
N THR A 209 4.82 4.77 0.42
CA THR A 209 5.56 6.03 0.39
C THR A 209 6.10 6.44 1.76
N TYR A 210 7.07 7.36 1.78
CA TYR A 210 7.46 8.08 2.99
C TYR A 210 6.52 9.26 3.26
N PRO A 211 6.38 9.70 4.52
CA PRO A 211 5.58 10.87 4.84
C PRO A 211 6.21 12.14 4.28
N LYS A 212 5.37 13.11 3.90
CA LYS A 212 5.75 14.43 3.38
C LYS A 212 5.12 15.53 4.22
N ASN A 213 5.86 16.61 4.47
CA ASN A 213 5.39 17.77 5.24
C ASN A 213 4.69 17.35 6.55
N VAL A 214 5.41 16.59 7.37
CA VAL A 214 4.99 16.20 8.70
C VAL A 214 4.97 17.42 9.60
N ARG A 215 3.80 17.73 10.16
CA ARG A 215 3.63 18.84 11.11
C ARG A 215 3.17 18.32 12.46
N VAL A 216 3.44 19.13 13.48
CA VAL A 216 3.08 18.84 14.87
C VAL A 216 2.17 19.94 15.37
N ILE A 217 1.00 19.54 15.85
CA ILE A 217 -0.04 20.43 16.34
C ILE A 217 -0.27 20.08 17.81
N VAL A 218 -0.10 21.06 18.69
CA VAL A 218 -0.31 20.89 20.13
C VAL A 218 -1.46 21.79 20.56
N ASN A 219 -2.49 21.21 21.17
CA ASN A 219 -3.70 21.92 21.59
C ASN A 219 -4.32 22.78 20.46
N GLY A 220 -4.31 22.26 19.23
CA GLY A 220 -4.81 22.95 18.03
C GLY A 220 -3.87 23.99 17.43
N THR A 221 -2.71 24.26 18.05
CA THR A 221 -1.71 25.21 17.53
C THR A 221 -0.57 24.46 16.84
N ASP A 222 -0.31 24.79 15.58
CA ASP A 222 0.87 24.32 14.85
C ASP A 222 2.15 24.94 15.47
N ILE A 223 3.16 24.10 15.70
CA ILE A 223 4.44 24.54 16.29
C ILE A 223 5.46 24.99 15.24
N GLY A 224 5.11 24.92 13.94
CA GLY A 224 5.94 25.41 12.84
C GLY A 224 7.01 24.41 12.36
N VAL A 225 6.89 23.15 12.76
CA VAL A 225 7.77 22.06 12.28
C VAL A 225 7.22 21.50 10.97
N SER A 226 8.09 21.29 9.99
CA SER A 226 7.77 20.68 8.70
C SER A 226 8.89 19.71 8.33
N LEU A 227 8.63 18.40 8.41
CA LEU A 227 9.63 17.35 8.19
C LEU A 227 9.22 16.41 7.04
N GLY A 228 10.19 15.74 6.44
CA GLY A 228 9.93 14.75 5.39
C GLY A 228 9.68 15.35 4.00
N ASP A 229 10.38 14.81 3.01
CA ASP A 229 10.31 15.17 1.60
C ASP A 229 9.33 14.29 0.80
N GLY A 230 8.88 13.18 1.39
CA GLY A 230 8.06 12.17 0.73
C GLY A 230 8.86 11.11 -0.06
N GLU A 231 10.18 11.23 -0.10
CA GLU A 231 11.08 10.35 -0.86
C GLU A 231 12.01 9.54 0.06
N ASN A 232 12.40 10.12 1.20
CA ASN A 232 13.33 9.54 2.16
C ASN A 232 12.74 9.48 3.58
N GLY A 233 13.30 8.57 4.38
CA GLY A 233 13.04 8.56 5.81
C GLY A 233 13.80 9.67 6.51
N PHE A 234 13.32 10.07 7.68
CA PHE A 234 14.00 11.05 8.54
C PHE A 234 13.93 10.59 9.99
N ASP A 235 14.90 11.04 10.80
CA ASP A 235 14.86 10.91 12.25
C ASP A 235 15.14 12.29 12.85
N GLU A 236 14.15 12.86 13.54
CA GLU A 236 14.23 14.17 14.18
C GLU A 236 14.04 14.01 15.69
N TYR A 237 14.86 14.70 16.48
CA TYR A 237 14.92 14.49 17.93
C TYR A 237 14.75 15.81 18.68
N ASN A 238 14.27 15.73 19.91
CA ASN A 238 14.23 16.85 20.84
C ASN A 238 13.38 18.04 20.37
N ILE A 239 12.33 17.81 19.57
CA ILE A 239 11.39 18.86 19.16
C ILE A 239 10.68 19.38 20.41
N ASP A 240 10.99 20.61 20.83
CA ASP A 240 10.50 21.17 22.08
C ASP A 240 9.06 21.68 21.96
N ILE A 241 8.19 21.16 22.82
CA ILE A 241 6.79 21.58 22.93
C ILE A 241 6.43 22.05 24.35
N THR A 242 7.42 22.28 25.21
CA THR A 242 7.24 22.63 26.63
C THR A 242 6.30 23.83 26.80
N ASN A 243 6.47 24.87 25.97
CA ASN A 243 5.66 26.09 26.04
C ASN A 243 4.27 25.97 25.39
N LYS A 244 3.91 24.79 24.88
CA LYS A 244 2.62 24.52 24.22
C LYS A 244 1.71 23.62 25.04
N VAL A 245 2.20 23.12 26.18
CA VAL A 245 1.47 22.25 27.09
C VAL A 245 1.19 22.94 28.42
N SER A 246 0.16 22.48 29.11
CA SER A 246 -0.21 22.91 30.46
C SER A 246 -0.56 21.72 31.34
N ARG A 247 -0.77 21.95 32.64
CA ARG A 247 -1.33 20.90 33.52
C ARG A 247 -2.72 20.47 33.03
N GLY A 248 -3.06 19.21 33.25
CA GLY A 248 -4.23 18.53 32.71
C GLY A 248 -3.96 17.90 31.34
N ASN A 249 -5.04 17.62 30.62
CA ASN A 249 -4.97 16.97 29.32
C ASN A 249 -4.50 17.93 28.23
N ASN A 250 -3.51 17.49 27.44
CA ASN A 250 -3.03 18.17 26.24
C ASN A 250 -3.17 17.22 25.04
N LYS A 251 -3.70 17.73 23.94
CA LYS A 251 -3.81 16.96 22.70
C LYS A 251 -2.63 17.26 21.80
N VAL A 252 -1.86 16.23 21.43
CA VAL A 252 -0.79 16.34 20.43
C VAL A 252 -1.20 15.55 19.20
N SER A 253 -1.18 16.19 18.04
CA SER A 253 -1.55 15.61 16.75
C SER A 253 -0.40 15.76 15.77
N ILE A 254 -0.09 14.69 15.04
CA ILE A 254 0.95 14.66 14.02
C ILE A 254 0.30 14.26 12.70
N ASN A 255 0.34 15.15 11.70
CA ASN A 255 -0.23 14.93 10.37
C ASN A 255 0.86 14.94 9.30
N THR A 256 0.52 14.43 8.12
CA THR A 256 1.38 14.42 6.92
C THR A 256 0.54 14.58 5.67
N GLU A 257 1.08 15.21 4.62
CA GLU A 257 0.36 15.40 3.35
C GLU A 257 0.34 14.15 2.46
N GLN A 258 1.26 13.21 2.68
CA GLN A 258 1.42 12.00 1.89
C GLN A 258 1.40 10.79 2.81
N ASN A 259 0.78 9.70 2.38
CA ASN A 259 0.76 8.45 3.15
C ASN A 259 2.18 8.07 3.58
N GLY A 260 2.35 7.86 4.87
CA GLY A 260 3.62 7.45 5.44
C GLY A 260 3.39 6.78 6.77
N ARG A 261 4.48 6.31 7.37
CA ARG A 261 4.47 5.83 8.74
C ARG A 261 5.30 6.78 9.59
N ILE A 262 4.83 7.09 10.79
CA ILE A 262 5.56 7.93 11.73
C ILE A 262 5.68 7.15 13.04
N ASP A 263 6.91 6.97 13.49
CA ASP A 263 7.21 6.47 14.83
C ASP A 263 7.48 7.71 15.71
N ALA A 264 6.59 7.98 16.65
CA ALA A 264 6.61 9.17 17.49
C ALA A 264 6.73 8.80 18.96
N ILE A 265 7.63 9.48 19.67
CA ILE A 265 7.79 9.35 21.12
C ILE A 265 7.79 10.73 21.77
N ILE A 266 6.85 10.96 22.67
CA ILE A 266 6.75 12.19 23.48
C ILE A 266 7.31 11.90 24.87
N TYR A 267 8.26 12.72 25.31
CA TYR A 267 8.82 12.67 26.65
C TYR A 267 8.36 13.88 27.44
N SER A 268 7.82 13.64 28.64
CA SER A 268 7.47 14.68 29.60
C SER A 268 8.30 14.55 30.86
N GLN A 269 9.17 15.52 31.10
CA GLN A 269 9.94 15.66 32.32
C GLN A 269 9.24 16.67 33.23
N ILE A 270 8.64 16.18 34.31
CA ILE A 270 7.86 16.99 35.24
C ILE A 270 8.32 16.78 36.67
N PHE A 271 8.23 17.82 37.50
CA PHE A 271 8.51 17.75 38.92
C PHE A 271 7.20 17.68 39.71
N ILE A 272 7.00 16.58 40.43
CA ILE A 272 5.78 16.33 41.22
C ILE A 272 6.15 16.29 42.70
N GLN A 273 5.35 16.96 43.53
CA GLN A 273 5.50 16.88 44.98
C GLN A 273 5.08 15.51 45.49
N ALA A 274 5.90 14.88 46.33
CA ALA A 274 5.45 13.76 47.12
C ALA A 274 4.42 14.28 48.14
N LYS A 275 3.23 13.67 48.15
CA LYS A 275 2.23 13.89 49.21
C LYS A 275 2.60 13.11 50.45
#